data_AF-A0A958ZXI5-F1
#
_entry.id   AF-A0A958ZXI5-F1
#
_cell.length_a   1.000
_cell.length_b   1.000
_cell.length_c   1.000
_cell.angle_alpha   90.00
_cell.angle_beta   90.00
_cell.angle_gamma   90.00
#
_symmetry.space_group_name_H-M   'P 1'
#
loop_
_entity.id
_entity.type
_entity.pdbx_description
1 polymer ?
#
loop_
_entity_poly.entity_id
_entity_poly.type
_entity_poly.pdbx_seq_one_letter_code
_entity_poly.pdbx_strand_id
1 'polypeptide(L)'
;MKEIWIFAGIVVLLIYPVLLIALRKIFKKSFISNVGSVILAAQCFIGVECFVIGKLGIFHLVWVFPTGSAALFFTYFYMYRFMRKPLSGITATLDEMSKGNLVVEIDTKVQKRTDEVGRIAVAMDRMVKNLYEIVTNLKSAADMVSVNSSLISNKANEVSEGVTNQAASIEEIAASIEEMTASMQLNAENANEANKFVKTASEEIDEGAGFTKQTVELMGEITEHMQAIRSIADQTNLLALNAAVESSRAGEHGKGFAVVAKEIRVLAERSRQLSDSITQLTDQCYNYSKKSGENMNQVLPGINKTTSLVREIAAASNEQRTGAEQINESVQSMNHITQVNASSAEMLSSIAKEMNDIAQKMNEGAKFFRTKDEIEY
;
A
#
# COMPACT_ATOMS: atom_id res chain seq x y z
N MET A 1 69.47 -66.85 53.78
CA MET A 1 68.29 -67.15 52.94
C MET A 1 66.97 -67.17 53.71
N LYS A 2 66.79 -67.95 54.79
CA LYS A 2 65.51 -67.97 55.55
C LYS A 2 65.07 -66.59 56.07
N GLU A 3 65.98 -65.80 56.62
CA GLU A 3 65.68 -64.46 57.14
C GLU A 3 65.24 -63.46 56.06
N ILE A 4 65.74 -63.60 54.84
CA ILE A 4 65.35 -62.77 53.68
C ILE A 4 63.90 -63.04 53.30
N TRP A 5 63.50 -64.30 53.22
CA TRP A 5 62.12 -64.68 52.91
C TRP A 5 61.14 -64.28 54.01
N ILE A 6 61.55 -64.34 55.29
CA ILE A 6 60.75 -63.87 56.42
C ILE A 6 60.56 -62.35 56.35
N PHE A 7 61.64 -61.60 56.12
CA PHE A 7 61.60 -60.14 56.04
C PHE A 7 60.76 -59.66 54.84
N ALA A 8 60.99 -60.22 53.66
CA ALA A 8 60.17 -59.93 52.47
C ALA A 8 58.69 -60.29 52.71
N GLY A 9 58.44 -61.42 53.39
CA GLY A 9 57.09 -61.82 53.80
C GLY A 9 56.42 -60.79 54.72
N ILE A 10 57.12 -60.27 55.72
CA ILE A 10 56.59 -59.24 56.64
C ILE A 10 56.30 -57.92 55.90
N VAL A 11 57.21 -57.47 55.04
CA VAL A 11 57.03 -56.22 54.27
C VAL A 11 55.84 -56.33 53.32
N VAL A 12 55.71 -57.45 52.60
CA VAL A 12 54.66 -57.65 51.58
C VAL A 12 53.29 -58.02 52.19
N LEU A 13 53.26 -58.85 53.24
CA LEU A 13 52.00 -59.38 53.80
C LEU A 13 51.44 -58.55 54.96
N LEU A 14 52.27 -57.80 55.69
CA LEU A 14 51.81 -57.03 56.87
C LEU A 14 51.95 -55.52 56.66
N ILE A 15 53.14 -55.05 56.27
CA ILE A 15 53.42 -53.60 56.24
C ILE A 15 52.78 -52.93 55.02
N TYR A 16 52.99 -53.46 53.82
CA TYR A 16 52.46 -52.89 52.58
C TYR A 16 50.92 -52.81 52.59
N PRO A 17 50.15 -53.84 52.98
CA PRO A 17 48.69 -53.77 53.00
C PRO A 17 48.17 -52.73 54.00
N VAL A 18 48.77 -52.64 55.19
CA VAL A 18 48.38 -51.66 56.21
C VAL A 18 48.62 -50.23 55.73
N LEU A 19 49.79 -49.95 55.15
CA LEU A 19 50.12 -48.63 54.60
C LEU A 19 49.24 -48.28 53.39
N LEU A 20 48.93 -49.26 52.54
CA LEU A 20 48.04 -49.06 51.39
C LEU A 20 46.60 -48.77 51.83
N ILE A 21 46.10 -49.45 52.86
CA ILE A 21 44.79 -49.16 53.47
C ILE A 21 44.78 -47.75 54.08
N ALA A 22 45.81 -47.38 54.83
CA ALA A 22 45.93 -46.04 55.40
C ALA A 22 45.95 -44.96 54.31
N LEU A 23 46.74 -45.16 53.25
CA LEU A 23 46.85 -44.24 52.13
C LEU A 23 45.51 -44.06 51.39
N ARG A 24 44.78 -45.16 51.14
CA ARG A 24 43.43 -45.11 50.54
C ARG A 24 42.40 -44.44 51.45
N LYS A 25 42.50 -44.61 52.76
CA LYS A 25 41.59 -44.00 53.75
C LYS A 25 41.82 -42.50 53.89
N ILE A 26 43.08 -42.05 53.89
CA ILE A 26 43.46 -40.64 53.98
C ILE A 26 43.11 -39.89 52.68
N PHE A 27 43.42 -40.48 51.52
CA PHE A 27 43.27 -39.80 50.22
C PHE A 27 42.02 -40.19 49.42
N LYS A 28 41.04 -40.86 50.06
CA LYS A 28 39.68 -41.15 49.56
C LYS A 28 39.62 -41.50 48.05
N LYS A 29 40.31 -42.56 47.62
CA LYS A 29 40.37 -43.04 46.21
C LYS A 29 40.64 -41.95 45.14
N SER A 30 41.27 -40.85 45.51
CA SER A 30 41.67 -39.82 44.54
C SER A 30 42.80 -40.32 43.63
N PHE A 31 43.06 -39.63 42.52
CA PHE A 31 44.23 -39.90 41.66
C PHE A 31 45.55 -39.94 42.47
N ILE A 32 45.67 -39.09 43.50
CA ILE A 32 46.79 -39.06 44.45
C ILE A 32 46.93 -40.39 45.21
N SER A 33 45.82 -41.05 45.56
CA SER A 33 45.84 -42.37 46.21
C SER A 33 46.42 -43.45 45.29
N ASN A 34 46.21 -43.35 43.97
CA ASN A 34 46.72 -44.32 43.00
C ASN A 34 48.23 -44.12 42.79
N VAL A 35 48.66 -42.88 42.55
CA VAL A 35 50.09 -42.55 42.42
C VAL A 35 50.85 -42.87 43.71
N GLY A 36 50.29 -42.51 44.86
CA GLY A 36 50.85 -42.84 46.17
C GLY A 36 51.00 -44.35 46.41
N SER A 37 50.06 -45.17 45.91
CA SER A 37 50.17 -46.63 46.01
C SER A 37 51.28 -47.23 45.14
N VAL A 38 51.54 -46.65 43.97
CA VAL A 38 52.65 -47.05 43.08
C VAL A 38 53.99 -46.71 43.72
N ILE A 39 54.12 -45.51 44.30
CA ILE A 39 55.35 -45.09 44.98
C ILE A 39 55.57 -45.93 46.24
N LEU A 40 54.52 -46.20 47.02
CA LEU A 40 54.60 -47.08 48.18
C LEU A 40 55.08 -48.49 47.78
N ALA A 41 54.57 -49.04 46.68
CA ALA A 41 55.01 -50.33 46.16
C ALA A 41 56.50 -50.30 45.75
N ALA A 42 56.93 -49.25 45.04
CA ALA A 42 58.34 -49.08 44.67
C ALA A 42 59.26 -48.95 45.89
N GLN A 43 58.82 -48.24 46.95
CA GLN A 43 59.56 -48.10 48.20
C GLN A 43 59.67 -49.43 48.95
N CYS A 44 58.58 -50.20 49.04
CA CYS A 44 58.62 -51.55 49.60
C CYS A 44 59.55 -52.47 48.81
N PHE A 45 59.55 -52.38 47.48
CA PHE A 45 60.44 -53.15 46.60
C PHE A 45 61.91 -52.78 46.81
N ILE A 46 62.25 -51.48 46.81
CA ILE A 46 63.61 -50.99 47.10
C ILE A 46 64.06 -51.42 48.50
N GLY A 47 63.16 -51.37 49.50
CA GLY A 47 63.44 -51.84 50.85
C GLY A 47 63.80 -53.33 50.93
N VAL A 48 63.15 -54.18 50.12
CA VAL A 48 63.47 -55.61 50.03
C VAL A 48 64.81 -55.83 49.32
N GLU A 49 65.05 -55.18 48.18
CA GLU A 49 66.33 -55.25 47.44
C GLU A 49 67.53 -54.83 48.30
N CYS A 50 67.42 -53.70 49.01
CA CYS A 50 68.48 -53.24 49.92
C CYS A 50 68.76 -54.22 51.07
N PHE A 51 67.74 -54.95 51.55
CA PHE A 51 67.92 -55.99 52.56
C PHE A 51 68.62 -57.24 52.00
N VAL A 52 68.31 -57.63 50.76
CA VAL A 52 68.93 -58.79 50.09
C VAL A 52 70.42 -58.54 49.81
N ILE A 53 70.79 -57.32 49.41
CA ILE A 53 72.15 -56.97 48.97
C ILE A 53 73.05 -56.50 50.12
N GLY A 54 72.48 -55.92 51.18
CA GLY A 54 73.23 -55.17 52.20
C GLY A 54 73.80 -55.98 53.38
N LYS A 55 75.05 -55.71 53.77
CA LYS A 55 75.71 -56.27 54.98
C LYS A 55 75.12 -55.81 56.34
N LEU A 56 74.17 -54.86 56.37
CA LEU A 56 73.65 -54.24 57.60
C LEU A 56 72.34 -54.86 58.13
N GLY A 57 71.73 -55.83 57.44
CA GLY A 57 70.51 -56.51 57.91
C GLY A 57 69.35 -55.55 58.21
N ILE A 58 68.70 -55.70 59.37
CA ILE A 58 67.51 -54.91 59.79
C ILE A 58 67.83 -53.41 59.95
N PHE A 59 69.08 -53.02 60.19
CA PHE A 59 69.45 -51.61 60.41
C PHE A 59 69.17 -50.70 59.20
N HIS A 60 69.07 -51.25 57.98
CA HIS A 60 68.71 -50.49 56.78
C HIS A 60 67.30 -49.90 56.85
N LEU A 61 66.38 -50.52 57.60
CA LEU A 61 65.02 -50.03 57.79
C LEU A 61 64.98 -48.63 58.42
N VAL A 62 65.98 -48.30 59.25
CA VAL A 62 66.08 -47.03 59.96
C VAL A 62 66.17 -45.85 59.00
N TRP A 63 66.74 -46.05 57.80
CA TRP A 63 66.86 -44.99 56.79
C TRP A 63 65.87 -45.15 55.63
N VAL A 64 65.51 -46.39 55.26
CA VAL A 64 64.55 -46.65 54.17
C VAL A 64 63.14 -46.14 54.52
N PHE A 65 62.67 -46.34 55.76
CA PHE A 65 61.34 -45.86 56.14
C PHE A 65 61.22 -44.32 56.18
N PRO A 66 62.17 -43.57 56.79
CA PRO A 66 62.13 -42.10 56.75
C PRO A 66 62.28 -41.53 55.34
N THR A 67 63.19 -42.08 54.52
CA THR A 67 63.39 -41.60 53.14
C THR A 67 62.19 -41.91 52.26
N GLY A 68 61.58 -43.09 52.40
CA GLY A 68 60.33 -43.42 51.70
C GLY A 68 59.14 -42.57 52.15
N SER A 69 59.04 -42.27 53.45
CA SER A 69 58.01 -41.38 53.99
C SER A 69 58.19 -39.94 53.50
N ALA A 70 59.44 -39.44 53.46
CA ALA A 70 59.77 -38.13 52.92
C ALA A 70 59.49 -38.05 51.41
N ALA A 71 59.79 -39.10 50.64
CA ALA A 71 59.47 -39.17 49.22
C ALA A 71 57.95 -39.14 48.99
N LEU A 72 57.17 -39.94 49.74
CA LEU A 72 55.71 -39.91 49.68
C LEU A 72 55.13 -38.54 50.04
N PHE A 73 55.65 -37.89 51.09
CA PHE A 73 55.23 -36.55 51.49
C PHE A 73 55.59 -35.50 50.43
N PHE A 74 56.80 -35.55 49.86
CA PHE A 74 57.25 -34.61 48.84
C PHE A 74 56.44 -34.78 47.54
N THR A 75 56.20 -36.02 47.09
CA THR A 75 55.36 -36.26 45.91
C THR A 75 53.91 -35.87 46.15
N TYR A 76 53.37 -36.12 47.36
CA TYR A 76 52.05 -35.63 47.74
C TYR A 76 51.98 -34.10 47.67
N PHE A 77 52.93 -33.41 48.31
CA PHE A 77 52.99 -31.95 48.32
C PHE A 77 53.15 -31.39 46.91
N TYR A 78 54.01 -32.02 46.09
CA TYR A 78 54.21 -31.68 44.69
C TYR A 78 52.91 -31.86 43.88
N MET A 79 52.26 -33.02 43.92
CA MET A 79 50.97 -33.24 43.25
C MET A 79 49.86 -32.32 43.75
N TYR A 80 49.80 -32.07 45.06
CA TYR A 80 48.82 -31.17 45.66
C TYR A 80 48.95 -29.75 45.11
N ARG A 81 50.18 -29.23 45.09
CA ARG A 81 50.50 -27.86 44.65
C ARG A 81 50.46 -27.71 43.13
N PHE A 82 50.96 -28.69 42.38
CA PHE A 82 51.11 -28.60 40.94
C PHE A 82 49.91 -29.13 40.16
N MET A 83 49.14 -30.11 40.65
CA MET A 83 47.96 -30.63 39.94
C MET A 83 46.64 -30.31 40.65
N ARG A 84 46.49 -30.71 41.92
CA ARG A 84 45.18 -30.67 42.60
C ARG A 84 44.66 -29.24 42.78
N LYS A 85 45.49 -28.30 43.24
CA LYS A 85 45.05 -26.92 43.49
C LYS A 85 44.62 -26.19 42.20
N PRO A 86 45.39 -26.22 41.09
CA PRO A 86 44.95 -25.66 39.81
C PRO A 86 43.70 -26.34 39.24
N LEU A 87 43.63 -27.68 39.27
CA LEU A 87 42.45 -28.41 38.80
C LEU A 87 41.21 -28.08 39.62
N SER A 88 41.34 -27.91 40.94
CA SER A 88 40.24 -27.48 41.80
C SER A 88 39.71 -26.09 41.44
N GLY A 89 40.57 -25.19 40.98
CA GLY A 89 40.17 -23.87 40.48
C GLY A 89 39.40 -23.98 39.16
N ILE A 90 39.92 -24.76 38.21
CA ILE A 90 39.25 -25.05 36.93
C ILE A 90 37.89 -25.68 37.16
N THR A 91 37.77 -26.66 38.07
CA THR A 91 36.48 -27.28 38.40
C THR A 91 35.52 -26.31 39.08
N ALA A 92 36.00 -25.39 39.92
CA ALA A 92 35.15 -24.38 40.54
C ALA A 92 34.60 -23.40 39.51
N THR A 93 35.42 -22.99 38.54
CA THR A 93 34.96 -22.15 37.44
C THR A 93 33.97 -22.88 36.52
N LEU A 94 34.16 -24.18 36.27
CA LEU A 94 33.17 -24.99 35.54
C LEU A 94 31.84 -25.12 36.31
N ASP A 95 31.90 -25.26 37.64
CA ASP A 95 30.71 -25.30 38.49
C ASP A 95 29.94 -23.96 38.41
N GLU A 96 30.64 -22.83 38.45
CA GLU A 96 30.04 -21.51 38.25
C GLU A 96 29.44 -21.35 36.83
N MET A 97 30.16 -21.80 35.80
CA MET A 97 29.65 -21.79 34.42
C MET A 97 28.39 -22.66 34.27
N SER A 98 28.32 -23.80 34.96
CA SER A 98 27.15 -24.68 34.95
C SER A 98 25.91 -24.06 35.60
N LYS A 99 26.10 -23.04 36.45
CA LYS A 99 25.03 -22.20 37.02
C LYS A 99 24.74 -20.97 36.15
N GLY A 100 25.29 -20.89 34.95
CA GLY A 100 25.10 -19.80 34.00
C GLY A 100 26.01 -18.59 34.22
N ASN A 101 26.98 -18.63 35.13
CA ASN A 101 27.89 -17.50 35.34
C ASN A 101 28.99 -17.45 34.26
N LEU A 102 28.81 -16.59 33.25
CA LEU A 102 29.79 -16.40 32.16
C LEU A 102 30.77 -15.24 32.43
N VAL A 103 30.70 -14.62 33.61
CA VAL A 103 31.60 -13.52 34.03
C VAL A 103 32.81 -14.04 34.82
N VAL A 104 32.95 -15.36 34.90
CA VAL A 104 34.04 -16.00 35.61
C VAL A 104 35.39 -15.78 34.93
N GLU A 105 36.40 -15.44 35.72
CA GLU A 105 37.77 -15.30 35.25
C GLU A 105 38.64 -16.47 35.71
N ILE A 106 39.38 -17.07 34.78
CA ILE A 106 40.33 -18.14 35.08
C ILE A 106 41.66 -17.51 35.50
N ASP A 107 42.22 -17.94 36.63
CA ASP A 107 43.50 -17.42 37.16
C ASP A 107 44.61 -17.43 36.08
N THR A 108 45.10 -16.23 35.75
CA THR A 108 46.16 -16.00 34.77
C THR A 108 47.45 -16.78 35.06
N LYS A 109 47.73 -17.11 36.32
CA LYS A 109 48.88 -17.94 36.70
C LYS A 109 48.73 -19.39 36.24
N VAL A 110 47.51 -19.90 36.19
CA VAL A 110 47.22 -21.25 35.69
C VAL A 110 47.29 -21.27 34.16
N GLN A 111 46.78 -20.23 33.49
CA GLN A 111 46.84 -20.11 32.03
C GLN A 111 48.28 -20.04 31.48
N LYS A 112 49.21 -19.44 32.23
CA LYS A 112 50.63 -19.34 31.83
C LYS A 112 51.42 -20.65 31.93
N ARG A 113 50.81 -21.72 32.45
CA ARG A 113 51.48 -23.02 32.54
C ARG A 113 51.61 -23.63 31.15
N THR A 114 52.72 -24.33 30.91
CA THR A 114 53.02 -25.01 29.64
C THR A 114 52.60 -26.47 29.63
N ASP A 115 52.02 -26.98 30.73
CA ASP A 115 51.53 -28.35 30.88
C ASP A 115 50.06 -28.50 30.46
N GLU A 116 49.54 -29.73 30.55
CA GLU A 116 48.17 -30.07 30.19
C GLU A 116 47.14 -29.26 30.99
N VAL A 117 47.45 -28.91 32.24
CA VAL A 117 46.60 -28.08 33.10
C VAL A 117 46.48 -26.66 32.54
N GLY A 118 47.59 -26.06 32.11
CA GLY A 118 47.58 -24.76 31.42
C GLY A 118 46.80 -24.81 30.11
N ARG A 119 46.98 -25.87 29.31
CA ARG A 119 46.21 -26.07 28.06
C ARG A 119 44.70 -26.19 28.31
N ILE A 120 44.28 -26.89 29.36
CA ILE A 120 42.86 -26.99 29.76
C ILE A 120 42.34 -25.60 30.17
N ALA A 121 43.10 -24.86 30.99
CA ALA A 121 42.71 -23.52 31.42
C ALA A 121 42.52 -22.56 30.23
N VAL A 122 43.43 -22.57 29.25
CA VAL A 122 43.32 -21.74 28.03
C VAL A 122 42.17 -22.18 27.12
N ALA A 123 41.94 -23.49 26.97
CA ALA A 123 40.79 -24.00 26.20
C ALA A 123 39.46 -23.61 26.85
N MET A 124 39.38 -23.68 28.18
CA MET A 124 38.21 -23.30 28.95
C MET A 124 37.95 -21.80 28.93
N ASP A 125 38.99 -20.95 29.03
CA ASP A 125 38.86 -19.50 28.88
C ASP A 125 38.25 -19.13 27.53
N ARG A 126 38.73 -19.76 26.44
CA ARG A 126 38.16 -19.59 25.10
C ARG A 126 36.70 -20.04 25.03
N MET A 127 36.34 -21.15 25.68
CA MET A 127 34.95 -21.62 25.72
C MET A 127 34.03 -20.62 26.44
N VAL A 128 34.45 -20.09 27.60
CA VAL A 128 33.68 -19.09 28.35
C VAL A 128 33.48 -17.82 27.51
N LYS A 129 34.55 -17.32 26.88
CA LYS A 129 34.47 -16.13 26.00
C LYS A 129 33.55 -16.33 24.80
N ASN A 130 33.63 -17.48 24.13
CA ASN A 130 32.76 -17.77 23.00
C ASN A 130 31.29 -17.90 23.43
N LEU A 131 31.02 -18.56 24.55
CA LEU A 131 29.65 -18.65 25.09
C LEU A 131 29.11 -17.28 25.50
N TYR A 132 29.95 -16.45 26.14
CA TYR A 132 29.62 -15.07 26.48
C TYR A 132 29.19 -14.28 25.22
N GLU A 133 30.02 -14.32 24.17
CA GLU A 133 29.74 -13.61 22.92
C GLU A 133 28.45 -14.12 22.26
N ILE A 134 28.22 -15.44 22.22
CA ILE A 134 26.99 -16.02 21.68
C ILE A 134 25.76 -15.53 22.46
N VAL A 135 25.80 -15.54 23.79
CA VAL A 135 24.67 -15.10 24.63
C VAL A 135 24.42 -13.60 24.47
N THR A 136 25.46 -12.76 24.46
CA THR A 136 25.33 -11.32 24.24
C THR A 136 24.74 -11.01 22.86
N ASN A 137 25.22 -11.67 21.81
CA ASN A 137 24.67 -11.51 20.47
C ASN A 137 23.22 -12.00 20.37
N LEU A 138 22.88 -13.09 21.05
CA LEU A 138 21.51 -13.61 21.10
C LEU A 138 20.55 -12.64 21.82
N LYS A 139 20.96 -12.06 22.95
CA LYS A 139 20.19 -11.04 23.68
C LYS A 139 19.98 -9.79 22.81
N SER A 140 21.04 -9.30 22.17
CA SER A 140 20.95 -8.16 21.25
C SER A 140 20.03 -8.44 20.05
N ALA A 141 20.11 -9.63 19.46
CA ALA A 141 19.22 -10.05 18.38
C ALA A 141 17.75 -10.14 18.85
N ALA A 142 17.50 -10.69 20.04
CA ALA A 142 16.17 -10.77 20.63
C ALA A 142 15.57 -9.37 20.85
N ASP A 143 16.35 -8.44 21.38
CA ASP A 143 15.91 -7.06 21.60
C ASP A 143 15.60 -6.35 20.27
N MET A 144 16.43 -6.55 19.24
CA MET A 144 16.15 -6.03 17.89
C MET A 144 14.87 -6.62 17.29
N VAL A 145 14.64 -7.94 17.44
CA VAL A 145 13.41 -8.58 16.96
C VAL A 145 12.20 -8.02 17.70
N SER A 146 12.28 -7.84 19.02
CA SER A 146 11.21 -7.24 19.84
C SER A 146 10.83 -5.83 19.37
N VAL A 147 11.84 -4.96 19.19
CA VAL A 147 11.63 -3.58 18.70
C VAL A 147 11.01 -3.57 17.30
N ASN A 148 11.55 -4.37 16.38
CA ASN A 148 11.05 -4.44 15.00
C ASN A 148 9.63 -5.02 14.94
N SER A 149 9.31 -5.98 15.80
CA SER A 149 7.95 -6.55 15.90
C SER A 149 6.94 -5.49 16.35
N SER A 150 7.29 -4.70 17.37
CA SER A 150 6.46 -3.57 17.81
C SER A 150 6.25 -2.54 16.69
N LEU A 151 7.31 -2.21 15.94
CA LEU A 151 7.21 -1.32 14.79
C LEU A 151 6.27 -1.88 13.70
N ILE A 152 6.40 -3.16 13.36
CA ILE A 152 5.55 -3.83 12.37
C ILE A 152 4.09 -3.82 12.85
N SER A 153 3.83 -4.10 14.13
CA SER A 153 2.48 -4.05 14.70
C SER A 153 1.87 -2.65 14.60
N ASN A 154 2.65 -1.60 14.89
CA ASN A 154 2.18 -0.22 14.76
C ASN A 154 1.87 0.13 13.30
N LYS A 155 2.73 -0.30 12.35
CA LYS A 155 2.49 -0.09 10.92
C LYS A 155 1.30 -0.89 10.41
N ALA A 156 1.06 -2.09 10.90
CA ALA A 156 -0.15 -2.84 10.60
C ALA A 156 -1.40 -2.09 11.05
N ASN A 157 -1.39 -1.50 12.25
CA ASN A 157 -2.50 -0.68 12.74
C ASN A 157 -2.73 0.58 11.87
N GLU A 158 -1.67 1.29 11.51
CA GLU A 158 -1.76 2.45 10.59
C GLU A 158 -2.36 2.05 9.23
N VAL A 159 -1.96 0.89 8.68
CA VAL A 159 -2.54 0.38 7.43
C VAL A 159 -4.03 0.05 7.63
N SER A 160 -4.41 -0.57 8.75
CA SER A 160 -5.80 -0.89 9.05
C SER A 160 -6.69 0.36 9.17
N GLU A 161 -6.17 1.44 9.77
CA GLU A 161 -6.85 2.73 9.82
C GLU A 161 -6.97 3.35 8.42
N GLY A 162 -5.88 3.32 7.64
CA GLY A 162 -5.86 3.76 6.25
C GLY A 162 -6.88 3.03 5.38
N VAL A 163 -7.04 1.71 5.56
CA VAL A 163 -8.04 0.88 4.90
C VAL A 163 -9.46 1.36 5.22
N THR A 164 -9.73 1.72 6.48
CA THR A 164 -11.06 2.21 6.90
C THR A 164 -11.40 3.53 6.22
N ASN A 165 -10.44 4.45 6.18
CA ASN A 165 -10.61 5.73 5.49
C ASN A 165 -10.76 5.53 3.98
N GLN A 166 -9.98 4.62 3.39
CA GLN A 166 -10.06 4.30 1.97
C GLN A 166 -11.42 3.68 1.60
N ALA A 167 -11.96 2.80 2.45
CA ALA A 167 -13.28 2.21 2.25
C ALA A 167 -14.38 3.28 2.25
N ALA A 168 -14.34 4.24 3.19
CA ALA A 168 -15.28 5.36 3.21
C ALA A 168 -15.20 6.22 1.94
N SER A 169 -13.99 6.53 1.47
CA SER A 169 -13.80 7.28 0.21
C SER A 169 -14.32 6.50 -1.01
N ILE A 170 -14.15 5.17 -1.03
CA ILE A 170 -14.68 4.31 -2.11
C ILE A 170 -16.21 4.36 -2.14
N GLU A 171 -16.88 4.31 -0.99
CA GLU A 171 -18.34 4.44 -0.91
C GLU A 171 -18.82 5.80 -1.43
N GLU A 172 -18.15 6.90 -1.05
CA GLU A 172 -18.49 8.25 -1.52
C GLU A 172 -18.28 8.41 -3.03
N ILE A 173 -17.17 7.85 -3.57
CA ILE A 173 -16.91 7.85 -5.01
C ILE A 173 -17.96 7.02 -5.75
N ALA A 174 -18.34 5.86 -5.23
CA ALA A 174 -19.37 5.01 -5.83
C ALA A 174 -20.72 5.73 -5.90
N ALA A 175 -21.15 6.38 -4.82
CA ALA A 175 -22.36 7.17 -4.78
C ALA A 175 -22.31 8.35 -5.78
N SER A 176 -21.17 9.02 -5.88
CA SER A 176 -20.95 10.12 -6.83
C SER A 176 -21.03 9.64 -8.29
N ILE A 177 -20.55 8.43 -8.58
CA ILE A 177 -20.64 7.83 -9.93
C ILE A 177 -22.09 7.45 -10.26
N GLU A 178 -22.85 6.92 -9.31
CA GLU A 178 -24.28 6.64 -9.51
C GLU A 178 -25.07 7.91 -9.84
N GLU A 179 -24.88 8.97 -9.06
CA GLU A 179 -25.51 10.27 -9.31
C GLU A 179 -25.08 10.86 -10.66
N MET A 180 -23.80 10.77 -10.99
CA MET A 180 -23.25 11.23 -12.26
C MET A 180 -23.85 10.47 -13.46
N THR A 181 -23.96 9.15 -13.35
CA THR A 181 -24.56 8.29 -14.37
C THR A 181 -26.03 8.66 -14.60
N ALA A 182 -26.79 8.90 -13.51
CA ALA A 182 -28.18 9.36 -13.59
C ALA A 182 -28.29 10.73 -14.27
N SER A 183 -27.41 11.68 -13.92
CA SER A 183 -27.36 13.01 -14.55
C SER A 183 -27.04 12.93 -16.04
N MET A 184 -26.09 12.08 -16.44
CA MET A 184 -25.74 11.85 -17.85
C MET A 184 -26.90 11.24 -18.64
N GLN A 185 -27.64 10.30 -18.05
CA GLN A 185 -28.84 9.74 -18.65
C GLN A 185 -29.91 10.80 -18.88
N LEU A 186 -30.19 11.62 -17.86
CA LEU A 186 -31.13 12.75 -17.97
C LEU A 186 -30.69 13.75 -19.04
N ASN A 187 -29.40 14.06 -19.14
CA ASN A 187 -28.88 14.97 -20.18
C ASN A 187 -29.08 14.40 -21.59
N ALA A 188 -28.84 13.09 -21.79
CA ALA A 188 -29.08 12.43 -23.07
C ALA A 188 -30.58 12.43 -23.44
N GLU A 189 -31.47 12.22 -22.47
CA GLU A 189 -32.92 12.29 -22.66
C GLU A 189 -33.38 13.70 -23.02
N ASN A 190 -32.94 14.71 -22.25
CA ASN A 190 -33.24 16.13 -22.50
C ASN A 190 -32.73 16.57 -23.89
N ALA A 191 -31.55 16.11 -24.30
CA ALA A 191 -31.02 16.38 -25.62
C ALA A 191 -31.89 15.72 -26.72
N ASN A 192 -32.32 14.47 -26.52
CA ASN A 192 -33.23 13.83 -27.47
C ASN A 192 -34.58 14.54 -27.58
N GLU A 193 -35.14 15.03 -26.47
CA GLU A 193 -36.36 15.82 -26.46
C GLU A 193 -36.17 17.17 -27.16
N ALA A 194 -35.09 17.89 -26.86
CA ALA A 194 -34.73 19.13 -27.55
C ALA A 194 -34.58 18.92 -29.07
N ASN A 195 -33.97 17.80 -29.51
CA ASN A 195 -33.84 17.49 -30.93
C ASN A 195 -35.21 17.24 -31.60
N LYS A 196 -36.18 16.66 -30.89
CA LYS A 196 -37.57 16.55 -31.40
C LYS A 196 -38.22 17.93 -31.53
N PHE A 197 -38.08 18.77 -30.50
CA PHE A 197 -38.64 20.12 -30.50
C PHE A 197 -38.06 20.99 -31.63
N VAL A 198 -36.74 20.97 -31.80
CA VAL A 198 -36.04 21.72 -32.87
C VAL A 198 -36.46 21.22 -34.25
N LYS A 199 -36.69 19.91 -34.43
CA LYS A 199 -37.21 19.35 -35.67
C LYS A 199 -38.61 19.89 -35.98
N THR A 200 -39.53 19.87 -35.02
CA THR A 200 -40.88 20.43 -35.19
C THR A 200 -40.82 21.93 -35.52
N ALA A 201 -40.00 22.70 -34.81
CA ALA A 201 -39.81 24.12 -35.09
C ALA A 201 -39.25 24.40 -36.51
N SER A 202 -38.37 23.52 -37.00
CA SER A 202 -37.87 23.60 -38.38
C SER A 202 -38.97 23.37 -39.41
N GLU A 203 -39.85 22.39 -39.17
CA GLU A 203 -40.98 22.07 -40.04
C GLU A 203 -41.99 23.23 -40.07
N GLU A 204 -42.31 23.82 -38.91
CA GLU A 204 -43.21 24.98 -38.79
C GLU A 204 -42.67 26.22 -39.51
N ILE A 205 -41.35 26.49 -39.44
CA ILE A 205 -40.74 27.62 -40.15
C ILE A 205 -40.74 27.38 -41.67
N ASP A 206 -40.47 26.16 -42.12
CA ASP A 206 -40.51 25.81 -43.54
C ASP A 206 -41.93 25.97 -44.11
N GLU A 207 -42.95 25.52 -43.37
CA GLU A 207 -44.35 25.73 -43.70
C GLU A 207 -44.72 27.22 -43.74
N GLY A 208 -44.28 28.00 -42.73
CA GLY A 208 -44.48 29.45 -42.68
C GLY A 208 -43.81 30.20 -43.85
N ALA A 209 -42.64 29.76 -44.30
CA ALA A 209 -41.98 30.29 -45.48
C ALA A 209 -42.79 29.99 -46.75
N GLY A 210 -43.39 28.79 -46.83
CA GLY A 210 -44.33 28.39 -47.87
C GLY A 210 -45.56 29.30 -47.96
N PHE A 211 -46.25 29.56 -46.85
CA PHE A 211 -47.40 30.48 -46.81
C PHE A 211 -47.03 31.91 -47.20
N THR A 212 -45.85 32.36 -46.77
CA THR A 212 -45.34 33.70 -47.12
C THR A 212 -45.09 33.82 -48.63
N LYS A 213 -44.54 32.78 -49.26
CA LYS A 213 -44.36 32.72 -50.71
C LYS A 213 -45.69 32.78 -51.46
N GLN A 214 -46.70 32.02 -51.04
CA GLN A 214 -48.05 32.07 -51.62
C GLN A 214 -48.69 33.45 -51.46
N THR A 215 -48.49 34.11 -50.31
CA THR A 215 -48.98 35.48 -50.08
C THR A 215 -48.36 36.46 -51.06
N VAL A 216 -47.05 36.35 -51.32
CA VAL A 216 -46.34 37.18 -52.32
C VAL A 216 -46.91 36.98 -53.73
N GLU A 217 -47.22 35.74 -54.11
CA GLU A 217 -47.85 35.41 -55.40
C GLU A 217 -49.25 36.06 -55.53
N LEU A 218 -50.11 35.89 -54.51
CA LEU A 218 -51.45 36.49 -54.48
C LEU A 218 -51.42 38.03 -54.52
N MET A 219 -50.46 38.67 -53.84
CA MET A 219 -50.29 40.12 -53.91
C MET A 219 -49.92 40.57 -55.34
N GLY A 220 -49.15 39.76 -56.08
CA GLY A 220 -48.86 39.99 -57.49
C GLY A 220 -50.12 39.98 -58.36
N GLU A 221 -50.99 38.99 -58.16
CA GLU A 221 -52.30 38.90 -58.85
C GLU A 221 -53.21 40.10 -58.53
N ILE A 222 -53.25 40.52 -57.26
CA ILE A 222 -54.00 41.72 -56.85
C ILE A 222 -53.48 42.95 -57.60
N THR A 223 -52.17 43.15 -57.65
CA THR A 223 -51.57 44.29 -58.38
C THR A 223 -51.94 44.28 -59.86
N GLU A 224 -51.95 43.12 -60.52
CA GLU A 224 -52.38 42.99 -61.91
C GLU A 224 -53.86 43.34 -62.09
N HIS A 225 -54.74 42.84 -61.22
CA HIS A 225 -56.16 43.18 -61.23
C HIS A 225 -56.40 44.68 -60.98
N MET A 226 -55.64 45.31 -60.09
CA MET A 226 -55.75 46.74 -59.83
C MET A 226 -55.31 47.58 -61.04
N GLN A 227 -54.28 47.16 -61.79
CA GLN A 227 -53.89 47.79 -63.05
C GLN A 227 -54.99 47.69 -64.11
N ALA A 228 -55.67 46.55 -64.20
CA ALA A 228 -56.82 46.38 -65.10
C ALA A 228 -57.98 47.31 -64.72
N ILE A 229 -58.33 47.42 -63.43
CA ILE A 229 -59.38 48.34 -62.94
C ILE A 229 -58.99 49.79 -63.24
N ARG A 230 -57.73 50.17 -63.04
CA ARG A 230 -57.21 51.49 -63.39
C ARG A 230 -57.37 51.78 -64.88
N SER A 231 -57.03 50.82 -65.74
CA SER A 231 -57.22 50.95 -67.20
C SER A 231 -58.69 51.14 -67.57
N ILE A 232 -59.61 50.39 -66.94
CA ILE A 232 -61.06 50.54 -67.13
C ILE A 232 -61.52 51.93 -66.68
N ALA A 233 -61.02 52.44 -65.55
CA ALA A 233 -61.33 53.77 -65.06
C ALA A 233 -60.85 54.86 -66.03
N ASP A 234 -59.64 54.75 -66.57
CA ASP A 234 -59.10 55.67 -67.57
C ASP A 234 -59.93 55.65 -68.88
N GLN A 235 -60.32 54.45 -69.36
CA GLN A 235 -61.22 54.30 -70.52
C GLN A 235 -62.59 54.92 -70.26
N THR A 236 -63.17 54.68 -69.08
CA THR A 236 -64.47 55.24 -68.67
C THR A 236 -64.42 56.76 -68.58
N ASN A 237 -63.32 57.32 -68.06
CA ASN A 237 -63.07 58.75 -68.01
C ASN A 237 -62.99 59.38 -69.42
N LEU A 238 -62.31 58.72 -70.37
CA LEU A 238 -62.25 59.13 -71.77
C LEU A 238 -63.63 59.06 -72.46
N LEU A 239 -64.40 58.00 -72.23
CA LEU A 239 -65.77 57.86 -72.73
C LEU A 239 -66.68 58.97 -72.19
N ALA A 240 -66.59 59.26 -70.89
CA ALA A 240 -67.34 60.33 -70.24
C ALA A 240 -66.95 61.73 -70.77
N LEU A 241 -65.66 61.95 -71.04
CA LEU A 241 -65.17 63.18 -71.66
C LEU A 241 -65.76 63.35 -73.06
N ASN A 242 -65.71 62.31 -73.89
CA ASN A 242 -66.29 62.33 -75.24
C ASN A 242 -67.80 62.59 -75.20
N ALA A 243 -68.52 61.97 -74.27
CA ALA A 243 -69.95 62.21 -74.06
C ALA A 243 -70.25 63.65 -73.61
N ALA A 244 -69.42 64.24 -72.75
CA ALA A 244 -69.56 65.63 -72.31
C ALA A 244 -69.31 66.63 -73.46
N VAL A 245 -68.34 66.34 -74.35
CA VAL A 245 -68.07 67.13 -75.56
C VAL A 245 -69.26 67.07 -76.52
N GLU A 246 -69.78 65.88 -76.83
CA GLU A 246 -70.92 65.75 -77.76
C GLU A 246 -72.22 66.35 -77.17
N SER A 247 -72.41 66.23 -75.85
CA SER A 247 -73.52 66.89 -75.14
C SER A 247 -73.43 68.41 -75.22
N SER A 248 -72.21 68.97 -75.15
CA SER A 248 -71.98 70.42 -75.34
C SER A 248 -72.26 70.84 -76.79
N ARG A 249 -72.00 69.96 -77.75
CA ARG A 249 -72.27 70.16 -79.18
C ARG A 249 -73.77 70.14 -79.52
N ALA A 250 -74.57 69.38 -78.77
CA ALA A 250 -76.02 69.28 -78.92
C ALA A 250 -76.82 70.43 -78.30
N GLY A 251 -76.18 71.40 -77.63
CA GLY A 251 -76.83 72.60 -77.10
C GLY A 251 -77.87 72.34 -76.00
N GLU A 252 -79.05 72.94 -76.09
CA GLU A 252 -80.14 72.82 -75.09
C GLU A 252 -80.60 71.37 -74.87
N HIS A 253 -80.58 70.53 -75.91
CA HIS A 253 -81.01 69.13 -75.84
C HIS A 253 -80.00 68.20 -75.12
N GLY A 254 -78.75 68.64 -74.96
CA GLY A 254 -77.67 67.85 -74.34
C GLY A 254 -77.46 68.08 -72.84
N LYS A 255 -78.18 69.04 -72.22
CA LYS A 255 -77.94 69.46 -70.82
C LYS A 255 -78.04 68.32 -69.81
N GLY A 256 -79.04 67.44 -69.94
CA GLY A 256 -79.22 66.28 -69.05
C GLY A 256 -78.10 65.25 -69.20
N PHE A 257 -77.68 64.96 -70.43
CA PHE A 257 -76.56 64.05 -70.72
C PHE A 257 -75.21 64.61 -70.25
N ALA A 258 -75.00 65.93 -70.33
CA ALA A 258 -73.78 66.57 -69.84
C ALA A 258 -73.60 66.38 -68.32
N VAL A 259 -74.68 66.44 -67.53
CA VAL A 259 -74.64 66.20 -66.07
C VAL A 259 -74.27 64.75 -65.77
N VAL A 260 -74.90 63.78 -66.46
CA VAL A 260 -74.58 62.36 -66.30
C VAL A 260 -73.13 62.07 -66.70
N ALA A 261 -72.65 62.62 -67.82
CA ALA A 261 -71.27 62.48 -68.25
C ALA A 261 -70.27 63.06 -67.24
N LYS A 262 -70.59 64.20 -66.61
CA LYS A 262 -69.77 64.77 -65.52
C LYS A 262 -69.72 63.85 -64.30
N GLU A 263 -70.85 63.27 -63.91
CA GLU A 263 -70.92 62.36 -62.75
C GLU A 263 -70.14 61.05 -63.00
N ILE A 264 -70.28 60.46 -64.20
CA ILE A 264 -69.48 59.30 -64.62
C ILE A 264 -67.99 59.63 -64.58
N ARG A 265 -67.61 60.84 -65.01
CA ARG A 265 -66.21 61.30 -64.95
C ARG A 265 -65.66 61.36 -63.53
N VAL A 266 -66.45 61.90 -62.59
CA VAL A 266 -66.08 61.94 -61.16
C VAL A 266 -65.96 60.53 -60.59
N LEU A 267 -66.86 59.61 -60.95
CA LEU A 267 -66.82 58.21 -60.51
C LEU A 267 -65.60 57.46 -61.06
N ALA A 268 -65.24 57.70 -62.33
CA ALA A 268 -64.05 57.13 -62.95
C ALA A 268 -62.76 57.64 -62.28
N GLU A 269 -62.65 58.95 -62.03
CA GLU A 269 -61.52 59.53 -61.31
C GLU A 269 -61.39 58.96 -59.89
N ARG A 270 -62.52 58.80 -59.18
CA ARG A 270 -62.55 58.19 -57.84
C ARG A 270 -62.13 56.72 -57.87
N SER A 271 -62.55 55.97 -58.89
CA SER A 271 -62.15 54.56 -59.07
C SER A 271 -60.66 54.43 -59.34
N ARG A 272 -60.08 55.35 -60.13
CA ARG A 272 -58.64 55.44 -60.36
C ARG A 272 -57.87 55.69 -59.07
N GLN A 273 -58.28 56.69 -58.29
CA GLN A 273 -57.64 57.03 -57.01
C GLN A 273 -57.69 55.87 -56.00
N LEU A 274 -58.84 55.19 -55.89
CA LEU A 274 -58.95 53.99 -55.06
C LEU A 274 -58.04 52.87 -55.57
N SER A 275 -57.93 52.71 -56.90
CA SER A 275 -57.08 51.69 -57.48
C SER A 275 -55.59 51.92 -57.20
N ASP A 276 -55.16 53.17 -57.29
CA ASP A 276 -53.80 53.59 -56.94
C ASP A 276 -53.51 53.37 -55.45
N SER A 277 -54.48 53.69 -54.58
CA SER A 277 -54.33 53.48 -53.14
C SER A 277 -54.25 52.00 -52.75
N ILE A 278 -55.04 51.12 -53.37
CA ILE A 278 -54.96 49.67 -53.14
C ILE A 278 -53.65 49.11 -53.68
N THR A 279 -53.19 49.56 -54.84
CA THR A 279 -51.88 49.16 -55.40
C THR A 279 -50.75 49.51 -54.43
N GLN A 280 -50.76 50.73 -53.89
CA GLN A 280 -49.75 51.15 -52.91
C GLN A 280 -49.76 50.31 -51.62
N LEU A 281 -50.95 49.95 -51.11
CA LEU A 281 -51.08 49.06 -49.96
C LEU A 281 -50.59 47.64 -50.27
N THR A 282 -50.90 47.14 -51.47
CA THR A 282 -50.48 45.81 -51.94
C THR A 282 -48.96 45.75 -52.09
N ASP A 283 -48.32 46.81 -52.60
CA ASP A 283 -46.86 46.92 -52.67
C ASP A 283 -46.21 46.91 -51.27
N GLN A 284 -46.83 47.57 -50.28
CA GLN A 284 -46.36 47.51 -48.90
C GLN A 284 -46.48 46.09 -48.32
N CYS A 285 -47.64 45.43 -48.50
CA CYS A 285 -47.86 44.05 -48.10
C CYS A 285 -46.85 43.10 -48.76
N TYR A 286 -46.62 43.24 -50.06
CA TYR A 286 -45.61 42.47 -50.81
C TYR A 286 -44.22 42.61 -50.17
N ASN A 287 -43.78 43.84 -49.88
CA ASN A 287 -42.48 44.08 -49.27
C ASN A 287 -42.36 43.48 -47.86
N TYR A 288 -43.42 43.55 -47.04
CA TYR A 288 -43.44 42.93 -45.72
C TYR A 288 -43.42 41.41 -45.79
N SER A 289 -44.24 40.80 -46.65
CA SER A 289 -44.24 39.34 -46.84
C SER A 289 -42.89 38.86 -47.37
N LYS A 290 -42.33 39.52 -48.38
CA LYS A 290 -40.99 39.17 -48.90
C LYS A 290 -39.93 39.21 -47.79
N LYS A 291 -39.91 40.29 -47.00
CA LYS A 291 -38.96 40.43 -45.89
C LYS A 291 -39.18 39.38 -44.80
N SER A 292 -40.43 39.00 -44.51
CA SER A 292 -40.72 37.91 -43.56
C SER A 292 -40.17 36.58 -44.05
N GLY A 293 -40.32 36.28 -45.35
CA GLY A 293 -39.80 35.04 -45.93
C GLY A 293 -38.27 35.01 -45.94
N GLU A 294 -37.62 36.14 -46.22
CA GLU A 294 -36.16 36.29 -46.09
C GLU A 294 -35.69 36.06 -44.65
N ASN A 295 -36.39 36.61 -43.64
CA ASN A 295 -36.06 36.39 -42.23
C ASN A 295 -36.21 34.92 -41.82
N MET A 296 -37.29 34.24 -42.25
CA MET A 296 -37.48 32.81 -41.99
C MET A 296 -36.33 31.97 -42.57
N ASN A 297 -35.92 32.27 -43.81
CA ASN A 297 -34.77 31.61 -44.45
C ASN A 297 -33.45 31.87 -43.73
N GLN A 298 -33.27 33.03 -43.08
CA GLN A 298 -32.09 33.33 -42.26
C GLN A 298 -32.05 32.57 -40.93
N VAL A 299 -33.20 32.15 -40.40
CA VAL A 299 -33.29 31.41 -39.13
C VAL A 299 -32.99 29.91 -39.32
N LEU A 300 -33.34 29.33 -40.48
CA LEU A 300 -33.13 27.91 -40.78
C LEU A 300 -31.67 27.41 -40.56
N PRO A 301 -30.61 28.11 -41.00
CA PRO A 301 -29.23 27.73 -40.68
C PRO A 301 -28.95 27.65 -39.18
N GLY A 302 -29.53 28.57 -38.38
CA GLY A 302 -29.40 28.57 -36.93
C GLY A 302 -30.06 27.36 -36.28
N ILE A 303 -31.27 27.00 -36.72
CA ILE A 303 -31.99 25.80 -36.27
C ILE A 303 -31.23 24.52 -36.61
N ASN A 304 -30.68 24.42 -37.82
CA ASN A 304 -29.85 23.28 -38.23
C ASN A 304 -28.60 23.15 -37.36
N LYS A 305 -27.94 24.28 -37.04
CA LYS A 305 -26.79 24.29 -36.13
C LYS A 305 -27.18 23.84 -34.72
N THR A 306 -28.31 24.33 -34.19
CA THR A 306 -28.84 23.88 -32.89
C THR A 306 -29.11 22.38 -32.89
N THR A 307 -29.69 21.84 -33.97
CA THR A 307 -29.92 20.39 -34.13
C THR A 307 -28.62 19.60 -34.05
N SER A 308 -27.55 20.06 -34.71
CA SER A 308 -26.23 19.42 -34.66
C SER A 308 -25.67 19.41 -33.23
N LEU A 309 -25.69 20.57 -32.56
CA LEU A 309 -25.17 20.71 -31.20
C LEU A 309 -25.92 19.81 -30.21
N VAL A 310 -27.25 19.73 -30.32
CA VAL A 310 -28.06 18.89 -29.45
C VAL A 310 -27.75 17.39 -29.66
N ARG A 311 -27.50 16.97 -30.91
CA ARG A 311 -27.06 15.60 -31.20
C ARG A 311 -25.67 15.31 -30.64
N GLU A 312 -24.75 16.27 -30.74
CA GLU A 312 -23.42 16.16 -30.12
C GLU A 312 -23.51 16.03 -28.60
N ILE A 313 -24.41 16.79 -27.94
CA ILE A 313 -24.65 16.65 -26.50
C ILE A 313 -25.15 15.24 -26.16
N ALA A 314 -26.14 14.72 -26.89
CA ALA A 314 -26.66 13.38 -26.65
C ALA A 314 -25.58 12.29 -26.82
N ALA A 315 -24.75 12.42 -27.87
CA ALA A 315 -23.63 11.50 -28.12
C ALA A 315 -22.58 11.59 -27.02
N ALA A 316 -22.16 12.81 -26.64
CA ALA A 316 -21.18 13.04 -25.59
C ALA A 316 -21.68 12.53 -24.23
N SER A 317 -22.94 12.75 -23.88
CA SER A 317 -23.53 12.21 -22.63
C SER A 317 -23.54 10.68 -22.62
N ASN A 318 -23.77 10.03 -23.76
CA ASN A 318 -23.73 8.57 -23.87
C ASN A 318 -22.30 8.01 -23.75
N GLU A 319 -21.31 8.71 -24.33
CA GLU A 319 -19.89 8.38 -24.18
C GLU A 319 -19.42 8.58 -22.73
N GLN A 320 -19.80 9.70 -22.10
CA GLN A 320 -19.54 9.97 -20.70
C GLN A 320 -20.11 8.89 -19.78
N ARG A 321 -21.32 8.38 -20.05
CA ARG A 321 -21.92 7.26 -19.30
C ARG A 321 -21.06 6.00 -19.41
N THR A 322 -20.56 5.70 -20.60
CA THR A 322 -19.64 4.56 -20.82
C THR A 322 -18.34 4.76 -20.03
N GLY A 323 -17.82 5.99 -19.99
CA GLY A 323 -16.67 6.34 -19.15
C GLY A 323 -16.95 6.16 -17.65
N ALA A 324 -18.14 6.54 -17.18
CA ALA A 324 -18.56 6.36 -15.79
C ALA A 324 -18.64 4.87 -15.40
N GLU A 325 -19.12 4.00 -16.30
CA GLU A 325 -19.13 2.54 -16.12
C GLU A 325 -17.70 1.99 -15.95
N GLN A 326 -16.74 2.45 -16.75
CA GLN A 326 -15.32 2.05 -16.61
C GLN A 326 -14.70 2.54 -15.30
N ILE A 327 -15.04 3.75 -14.86
CA ILE A 327 -14.60 4.25 -13.55
C ILE A 327 -15.21 3.38 -12.45
N ASN A 328 -16.47 2.98 -12.55
CA ASN A 328 -17.12 2.09 -11.59
C ASN A 328 -16.40 0.73 -11.47
N GLU A 329 -16.01 0.12 -12.59
CA GLU A 329 -15.18 -1.10 -12.58
C GLU A 329 -13.84 -0.91 -11.87
N SER A 330 -13.22 0.26 -12.07
CA SER A 330 -11.97 0.62 -11.39
C SER A 330 -12.17 0.80 -9.89
N VAL A 331 -13.30 1.38 -9.47
CA VAL A 331 -13.68 1.53 -8.05
C VAL A 331 -13.92 0.17 -7.41
N GLN A 332 -14.57 -0.77 -8.09
CA GLN A 332 -14.72 -2.15 -7.62
C GLN A 332 -13.37 -2.86 -7.45
N SER A 333 -12.45 -2.65 -8.39
CA SER A 333 -11.08 -3.17 -8.27
C SER A 333 -10.33 -2.56 -7.09
N MET A 334 -10.52 -1.26 -6.84
CA MET A 334 -9.95 -0.56 -5.69
C MET A 334 -10.51 -1.10 -4.37
N ASN A 335 -11.82 -1.40 -4.30
CA ASN A 335 -12.44 -2.04 -3.15
C ASN A 335 -11.83 -3.41 -2.86
N HIS A 336 -11.58 -4.22 -3.90
CA HIS A 336 -10.89 -5.49 -3.74
C HIS A 336 -9.48 -5.32 -3.15
N ILE A 337 -8.70 -4.36 -3.65
CA ILE A 337 -7.37 -4.04 -3.11
C ILE A 337 -7.46 -3.58 -1.64
N THR A 338 -8.44 -2.75 -1.30
CA THR A 338 -8.69 -2.31 0.08
C THR A 338 -8.95 -3.50 1.01
N GLN A 339 -9.74 -4.50 0.58
CA GLN A 339 -9.96 -5.73 1.35
C GLN A 339 -8.68 -6.56 1.50
N VAL A 340 -7.87 -6.68 0.44
CA VAL A 340 -6.58 -7.38 0.49
C VAL A 340 -5.62 -6.67 1.47
N ASN A 341 -5.60 -5.34 1.46
CA ASN A 341 -4.80 -4.56 2.40
C ASN A 341 -5.26 -4.74 3.85
N ALA A 342 -6.57 -4.83 4.08
CA ALA A 342 -7.13 -5.14 5.41
C ALA A 342 -6.62 -6.50 5.93
N SER A 343 -6.76 -7.54 5.11
CA SER A 343 -6.28 -8.88 5.45
C SER A 343 -4.75 -8.92 5.64
N SER A 344 -4.01 -8.17 4.82
CA SER A 344 -2.56 -8.06 4.95
C SER A 344 -2.15 -7.36 6.24
N ALA A 345 -2.87 -6.32 6.66
CA ALA A 345 -2.64 -5.64 7.94
C ALA A 345 -2.89 -6.58 9.13
N GLU A 346 -3.99 -7.35 9.11
CA GLU A 346 -4.26 -8.36 10.14
C GLU A 346 -3.15 -9.43 10.19
N MET A 347 -2.71 -9.91 9.02
CA MET A 347 -1.61 -10.88 8.93
C MET A 347 -0.30 -10.31 9.49
N LEU A 348 0.06 -9.07 9.14
CA LEU A 348 1.25 -8.40 9.66
C LEU A 348 1.19 -8.23 11.18
N SER A 349 0.03 -7.89 11.74
CA SER A 349 -0.18 -7.80 13.19
C SER A 349 0.03 -9.15 13.87
N SER A 350 -0.49 -10.23 13.27
CA SER A 350 -0.26 -11.60 13.77
C SER A 350 1.22 -12.00 13.72
N ILE A 351 1.91 -11.74 12.61
CA ILE A 351 3.34 -12.03 12.45
C ILE A 351 4.16 -11.23 13.47
N ALA A 352 3.86 -9.95 13.66
CA ALA A 352 4.51 -9.12 14.67
C ALA A 352 4.36 -9.71 16.08
N LYS A 353 3.17 -10.20 16.43
CA LYS A 353 2.93 -10.85 17.72
C LYS A 353 3.79 -12.12 17.87
N GLU A 354 3.83 -12.97 16.85
CA GLU A 354 4.63 -14.20 16.88
C GLU A 354 6.13 -13.92 16.98
N MET A 355 6.63 -12.91 16.24
CA MET A 355 8.03 -12.49 16.32
C MET A 355 8.38 -11.94 17.71
N ASN A 356 7.47 -11.18 18.34
CA ASN A 356 7.65 -10.72 19.71
C ASN A 356 7.70 -11.89 20.71
N ASP A 357 6.83 -12.89 20.55
CA ASP A 357 6.84 -14.10 21.39
C ASP A 357 8.16 -14.90 21.22
N ILE A 358 8.70 -14.97 19.99
CA ILE A 358 10.01 -15.58 19.73
C ILE A 358 11.13 -14.79 20.42
N ALA A 359 11.12 -13.46 20.32
CA ALA A 359 12.09 -12.60 21.00
C ALA A 359 12.04 -12.78 22.53
N GLN A 360 10.83 -12.89 23.11
CA GLN A 360 10.67 -13.18 24.54
C GLN A 360 11.28 -14.54 24.91
N LYS A 361 11.00 -15.60 24.15
CA LYS A 361 11.59 -16.92 24.38
C LYS A 361 13.13 -16.92 24.26
N MET A 362 13.69 -16.17 23.31
CA MET A 362 15.14 -16.00 23.18
C MET A 362 15.72 -15.31 24.42
N ASN A 363 15.10 -14.23 24.87
CA ASN A 363 15.51 -13.52 26.08
C ASN A 363 15.35 -14.40 27.34
N GLU A 364 14.28 -15.17 27.46
CA GLU A 364 14.09 -16.14 28.55
C GLU A 364 15.17 -17.22 28.57
N GLY A 365 15.53 -17.76 27.40
CA GLY A 365 16.65 -18.71 27.28
C GLY A 365 17.99 -18.08 27.66
N ALA A 366 18.20 -16.81 27.32
CA ALA A 366 19.40 -16.06 27.67
C ALA A 366 19.50 -15.72 29.16
N LYS A 367 18.38 -15.49 29.86
CA LYS A 367 18.34 -15.13 31.29
C LYS A 367 19.04 -16.12 32.22
N PHE A 368 19.16 -17.38 31.80
CA PHE A 368 19.93 -18.36 32.56
C PHE A 368 21.42 -17.95 32.67
N PHE A 369 21.95 -17.31 31.63
CA PHE A 369 23.35 -16.92 31.54
C PHE A 369 23.55 -15.48 31.99
N ARG A 370 24.35 -15.29 33.04
CA ARG A 370 24.74 -13.98 33.56
C ARG A 370 25.90 -13.43 32.75
N THR A 371 25.72 -12.26 32.16
CA THR A 371 26.75 -11.49 31.43
C THR A 371 27.18 -10.26 32.24
N LYS A 372 28.25 -9.55 31.82
CA LYS A 372 28.80 -8.41 32.57
C LYS A 372 27.79 -7.25 32.70
N ASP A 373 26.92 -7.08 31.71
CA ASP A 373 25.92 -6.01 31.67
C ASP A 373 24.84 -6.14 32.76
N GLU A 374 24.71 -7.31 33.40
CA GLU A 374 23.76 -7.57 34.50
C GLU A 374 24.37 -7.43 35.90
N ILE A 375 25.66 -7.10 36.01
CA ILE A 375 26.38 -6.99 37.30
C ILE A 375 26.60 -5.52 37.70
N GLU A 376 26.35 -4.57 36.81
CA GLU A 376 26.50 -3.12 37.05
C GLU A 376 25.20 -2.40 37.49
N TYR A 377 24.15 -3.13 37.87
CA TYR A 377 22.95 -2.56 38.50
C TYR A 377 22.63 -3.22 39.84
#